data_AF-A0A552J378-F1
#
_entry.id   AF-A0A552J378-F1
#
_cell.length_a   1.000
_cell.length_b   1.000
_cell.length_c   1.000
_cell.angle_alpha   90.00
_cell.angle_beta   90.00
_cell.angle_gamma   90.00
#
_symmetry.space_group_name_H-M   'P 1'
#
loop_
_entity.id
_entity.type
_entity.pdbx_description
1 polymer ?
#
loop_
_entity_poly.entity_id
_entity_poly.type
_entity_poly.pdbx_seq_one_letter_code
_entity_poly.pdbx_strand_id
1 'polypeptide(L)' 'SRLSKDDVNEFLEKLSRFKEAFPHYKNYQAYGAVAGIEIDEGVDRYAYKQGLFVIKPSGDTVAIINDADFQPNTW' A
#
# COMPACT_ATOMS: atom_id res chain seq x y z
N SER A 1 4.21 -15.49 0.72
CA SER A 1 4.55 -14.11 0.30
C SER A 1 4.79 -13.30 1.56
N ARG A 2 5.97 -12.67 1.68
CA ARG A 2 6.39 -11.91 2.86
C ARG A 2 6.54 -10.44 2.47
N LEU A 3 5.93 -9.53 3.20
CA LEU A 3 6.05 -8.08 2.99
C LEU A 3 7.10 -7.52 3.96
N SER A 4 8.20 -7.03 3.39
CA SER A 4 9.25 -6.33 4.12
C SER A 4 9.12 -4.81 3.98
N LYS A 5 9.92 -4.06 4.76
CA LYS A 5 9.98 -2.61 4.64
C LYS A 5 10.51 -2.16 3.27
N ASP A 6 11.44 -2.91 2.71
CA ASP A 6 12.06 -2.55 1.42
C ASP A 6 11.07 -2.71 0.27
N ASP A 7 10.19 -3.72 0.31
CA ASP A 7 9.09 -3.86 -0.65
C ASP A 7 8.16 -2.64 -0.63
N VAL A 8 7.87 -2.11 0.57
CA VAL A 8 7.06 -0.89 0.74
C VAL A 8 7.78 0.32 0.14
N ASN A 9 9.08 0.48 0.39
CA ASN A 9 9.87 1.58 -0.15
C ASN A 9 9.91 1.53 -1.69
N GLU A 10 10.20 0.37 -2.26
CA GLU A 10 10.25 0.17 -3.71
C GLU A 10 8.89 0.49 -4.35
N PHE A 11 7.79 0.09 -3.70
CA PHE A 11 6.46 0.39 -4.20
C PHE A 11 6.13 1.90 -4.15
N LEU A 12 6.56 2.61 -3.11
CA LEU A 12 6.40 4.06 -3.02
C LEU A 12 7.17 4.79 -4.13
N GLU A 13 8.38 4.34 -4.46
CA GLU A 13 9.14 4.88 -5.59
C GLU A 13 8.38 4.68 -6.91
N LYS A 14 7.80 3.50 -7.13
CA LYS A 14 6.96 3.22 -8.30
C LYS A 14 5.72 4.12 -8.36
N LEU A 15 5.03 4.31 -7.22
CA LEU A 15 3.85 5.19 -7.15
C LEU A 15 4.20 6.64 -7.49
N SER A 16 5.35 7.15 -7.04
CA SER A 16 5.78 8.52 -7.35
C SER A 16 5.96 8.78 -8.86
N ARG A 17 6.24 7.73 -9.63
CA ARG A 17 6.45 7.80 -11.09
C ARG A 17 5.26 7.25 -11.88
N PHE A 18 4.21 6.81 -11.21
CA PHE A 18 3.08 6.12 -11.84
C PHE A 18 2.42 6.97 -12.93
N LYS A 19 2.15 8.25 -12.64
CA LYS A 19 1.50 9.15 -13.61
C LYS A 19 2.40 9.56 -14.78
N GLU A 20 3.72 9.46 -14.63
CA GLU A 20 4.66 9.62 -15.75
C GLU A 20 4.58 8.41 -16.69
N ALA A 21 4.56 7.20 -16.12
CA ALA A 21 4.45 5.96 -16.87
C ALA A 21 3.05 5.74 -17.48
N PHE A 22 2.01 6.25 -16.82
CA PHE A 22 0.61 6.13 -17.24
C PHE A 22 -0.10 7.50 -17.28
N PRO A 23 0.20 8.36 -18.29
CA PRO A 23 -0.34 9.72 -18.37
C PRO A 23 -1.85 9.81 -18.46
N HIS A 24 -2.53 8.75 -18.91
CA HIS A 24 -3.99 8.70 -18.97
C HIS A 24 -4.64 8.85 -17.58
N TYR A 25 -3.93 8.48 -16.51
CA TYR A 25 -4.43 8.61 -15.13
C TYR A 25 -4.05 9.95 -14.46
N LYS A 26 -3.46 10.90 -15.18
CA LYS A 26 -2.96 12.16 -14.61
C LYS A 26 -4.01 12.94 -13.81
N ASN A 27 -5.27 12.91 -14.25
CA ASN A 27 -6.38 13.63 -13.64
C ASN A 27 -7.17 12.79 -12.61
N TYR A 28 -6.71 11.58 -12.29
CA TYR A 28 -7.32 10.70 -11.30
C TYR A 28 -6.50 10.71 -10.00
N GLN A 29 -7.18 10.41 -8.89
CA GLN A 29 -6.51 10.10 -7.63
C GLN A 29 -6.04 8.65 -7.68
N ALA A 30 -4.72 8.43 -7.59
CA ALA A 30 -4.17 7.10 -7.45
C ALA A 30 -3.93 6.81 -5.96
N TYR A 31 -4.49 5.70 -5.48
CA TYR A 31 -4.29 5.18 -4.14
C TYR A 31 -3.46 3.91 -4.19
N GLY A 32 -2.55 3.74 -3.23
CA GLY A 32 -1.67 2.58 -3.14
C GLY A 32 -2.15 1.57 -2.10
N ALA A 33 -1.91 0.28 -2.36
CA ALA A 33 -2.16 -0.80 -1.42
C ALA A 33 -1.02 -1.84 -1.46
N VAL A 34 -0.73 -2.45 -0.31
CA VAL A 34 0.23 -3.56 -0.18
C VAL A 34 -0.46 -4.76 0.46
N ALA A 35 -0.06 -5.96 0.06
CA ALA A 35 -0.59 -7.22 0.58
C ALA A 35 0.55 -8.17 0.97
N GLY A 36 0.38 -8.88 2.08
CA GLY A 36 1.34 -9.90 2.53
C GLY A 36 0.66 -11.03 3.29
N ILE A 37 1.11 -12.27 3.08
CA ILE A 37 0.69 -13.42 3.89
C ILE A 37 1.42 -13.37 5.23
N GLU A 38 2.73 -13.17 5.16
CA GLU A 38 3.57 -12.78 6.30
C GLU A 38 3.92 -11.31 6.14
N ILE A 39 3.89 -10.55 7.23
CA ILE A 39 4.32 -9.14 7.25
C ILE A 39 5.35 -9.01 8.37
N ASP A 40 6.50 -8.45 8.03
CA ASP A 40 7.54 -8.17 9.00
C ASP A 40 7.04 -7.25 10.11
N GLU A 41 7.58 -7.42 11.31
CA GLU A 41 7.15 -6.68 12.49
C GLU A 41 7.19 -5.16 12.22
N GLY A 42 6.03 -4.52 12.41
CA GLY A 42 5.87 -3.08 12.22
C GLY A 42 5.81 -2.59 10.77
N VAL A 43 5.95 -3.46 9.77
CA VAL A 43 5.87 -3.07 8.34
C VAL A 43 4.44 -2.72 7.94
N ASP A 44 3.44 -3.38 8.50
CA ASP A 44 2.03 -3.00 8.35
C ASP A 44 1.77 -1.58 8.85
N ARG A 45 2.28 -1.23 10.04
CA ARG A 45 2.19 0.11 10.61
C ARG A 45 2.99 1.12 9.81
N TYR A 46 4.12 0.71 9.25
CA TYR A 46 4.91 1.55 8.35
C TYR A 46 4.12 1.86 7.08
N ALA A 47 3.60 0.86 6.38
CA ALA A 47 2.77 1.04 5.19
C ALA A 47 1.53 1.90 5.46
N TYR A 48 0.83 1.66 6.58
CA TYR A 48 -0.26 2.50 7.07
C TYR A 48 0.16 3.98 7.17
N LYS A 49 1.32 4.26 7.80
CA LYS A 49 1.84 5.63 7.95
C LYS A 49 2.28 6.27 6.63
N GLN A 50 2.62 5.47 5.62
CA GLN A 50 2.91 5.95 4.27
C GLN A 50 1.64 6.20 3.44
N GLY A 51 0.46 6.06 4.04
CA GLY A 51 -0.82 6.30 3.37
C GLY A 51 -1.21 5.17 2.42
N LEU A 52 -0.71 3.95 2.65
CA LEU A 52 -1.06 2.76 1.88
C LEU A 52 -2.13 1.93 2.59
N PHE A 53 -3.07 1.39 1.81
CA PHE A 53 -3.95 0.34 2.31
C PHE A 53 -3.15 -0.95 2.55
N VAL A 54 -3.39 -1.63 3.67
CA VAL A 54 -2.71 -2.86 4.05
C VAL A 54 -3.72 -4.00 4.02
N ILE A 55 -3.41 -5.02 3.23
CA ILE A 55 -4.28 -6.18 3.00
C ILE A 55 -3.61 -7.42 3.60
N LYS A 56 -4.36 -8.18 4.41
CA LYS A 56 -3.90 -9.43 5.04
C LYS A 56 -4.92 -10.56 4.83
N PRO A 57 -4.48 -11.84 4.85
CA PRO A 57 -5.40 -12.97 4.95
C PRO A 57 -6.32 -12.85 6.16
N SER A 58 -7.58 -13.24 5.97
CA SER A 58 -8.61 -13.30 7.00
C SER A 58 -9.49 -14.53 6.75
N GLY A 59 -9.20 -15.62 7.47
CA GLY A 59 -9.78 -16.93 7.20
C GLY A 59 -9.50 -17.37 5.75
N ASP A 60 -10.56 -17.66 5.01
CA ASP A 60 -10.50 -18.06 3.59
C ASP A 60 -10.49 -16.87 2.62
N THR A 61 -10.40 -15.63 3.13
CA THR A 61 -10.46 -14.39 2.34
C THR A 61 -9.31 -13.44 2.67
N VAL A 62 -9.37 -12.20 2.19
CA VAL A 62 -8.47 -11.12 2.55
C VAL A 62 -9.26 -9.94 3.10
N ALA A 63 -8.66 -9.18 4.00
CA ALA A 63 -9.25 -7.98 4.58
C ALA A 63 -8.27 -6.81 4.49
N ILE A 64 -8.81 -5.61 4.25
CA ILE A 64 -8.11 -4.36 4.50
C ILE A 64 -8.12 -4.14 6.01
N ILE A 65 -6.95 -3.94 6.61
CA ILE A 65 -6.80 -3.84 8.06
C ILE A 65 -6.63 -2.39 8.56
N ASN A 66 -6.63 -1.41 7.67
CA ASN A 66 -6.65 0.00 8.03
C ASN A 66 -7.95 0.31 8.81
N ASP A 67 -7.84 1.15 9.84
CA ASP A 67 -8.98 1.61 10.61
C ASP A 67 -9.72 2.78 9.93
N ALA A 68 -10.78 3.27 10.57
CA ALA A 68 -11.61 4.36 10.06
C ALA A 68 -10.90 5.73 10.06
N ASP A 69 -9.82 5.89 10.83
CA ASP A 69 -9.07 7.15 10.92
C ASP A 69 -7.95 7.23 9.87
N PHE A 70 -7.72 6.14 9.12
CA PHE A 70 -6.72 6.06 8.07
C PHE A 70 -6.88 7.16 7.02
N GLN A 71 -5.77 7.85 6.77
CA GLN A 71 -5.67 8.90 5.75
C GLN A 71 -4.82 8.37 4.58
N PRO A 72 -5.44 8.03 3.43
CA PRO A 72 -4.70 7.53 2.29
C PRO A 72 -3.92 8.66 1.59
N ASN A 73 -2.70 8.36 1.19
CA ASN A 73 -1.94 9.25 0.31
C ASN A 73 -2.44 9.12 -1.12
N THR A 74 -2.31 10.22 -1.88
CA THR A 74 -2.62 10.24 -3.31
C THR A 74 -1.36 10.59 -4.10
N TRP A 75 -1.11 9.81 -5.15
CA TRP A 75 -0.04 10.05 -6.13
C TRP A 75 -0.64 10.54 -7.44
#